data_AF-A0A6V8NMW7-F1
#
_entry.id   AF-A0A6V8NMW7-F1
#
_cell.length_a   1.000
_cell.length_b   1.000
_cell.length_c   1.000
_cell.angle_alpha   90.00
_cell.angle_beta   90.00
_cell.angle_gamma   90.00
#
_symmetry.space_group_name_H-M   'P 1'
#
loop_
_entity.id
_entity.type
_entity.pdbx_description
1 polymer ?
#
loop_
_entity_poly.entity_id
_entity_poly.type
_entity_poly.pdbx_seq_one_letter_code
_entity_poly.pdbx_strand_id
1 'polypeptide(L)'
;GYKVLWNPKSIVYHRHHGTSDRFGGEKRRFHMEQNALYTIYKNYDDDNLGRILASSLLTQLNRVFVSSDLSPESYRFNYKGEVQDYERIPREAASSLMAAREFIINLDRLMVKRQQVQSRRRRSDKAIFNYFKGEFLAISPNPEYQEAQVKILKALGIYDVFSKEGRQNFLILAKENIGRQLAGPGMRVWNLASVLSEYANVKLAVPGKVEVKSTEFEVVSYDKESLRDLAYAADIIYAGGTTFVFHPVLKEINKPLIIDIYDPFNLSSLIEYRDHPMDEQLKTNTSVRDAINQQLYYGDFFICASEKQRDYWLGMLSALGRVNPYTFGEDPTLRKLIDVVPFGLPSKRPLHSRQALKGVVPGIEADDFVLLWGGGIYNWLDPRVLIRAMEKVWGLRQDIKLFFLGVKHPNPQVKELAMVNETVSLARNLGIYEKNVFLNFGWVEYEDRQNYLLESDVGVISHPEHIETRFAFRTRVLDYIWAHLPIITTKGDSLSDLVVEEGLGLVVKETDVEAMVEAILRMASDKEFYQSCVQNLERVEPCFRWNEVSKPLIRFLQDPRISASKKKHLASGQEEIPQPMAKVGQRKGFSYYGRRLFYHLRQSGWRKTWEYVGNVVRGK
;
A
#
# COMPACT_ATOMS: atom_id res chain seq x y z
N GLY A 1 -16.01 27.69 -16.32
CA GLY A 1 -15.04 26.64 -16.64
C GLY A 1 -15.74 25.55 -17.42
N TYR A 2 -15.04 24.88 -18.35
CA TYR A 2 -15.63 23.79 -19.11
C TYR A 2 -15.80 22.54 -18.23
N LYS A 3 -16.95 21.86 -18.35
CA LYS A 3 -17.22 20.58 -17.68
C LYS A 3 -16.54 19.47 -18.49
N VAL A 4 -15.50 18.86 -17.93
CA VAL A 4 -14.87 17.67 -18.54
C VAL A 4 -15.68 16.44 -18.13
N LEU A 5 -16.14 15.66 -19.10
CA LEU A 5 -16.92 14.44 -18.89
C LEU A 5 -16.12 13.24 -19.41
N TRP A 6 -15.90 12.23 -18.56
CA TRP A 6 -15.33 10.96 -18.97
C TRP A 6 -16.43 10.11 -19.63
N ASN A 7 -16.34 9.88 -20.94
CA ASN A 7 -17.26 9.02 -21.68
C ASN A 7 -16.49 7.94 -22.45
N PRO A 8 -16.18 6.79 -21.82
CA PRO A 8 -15.36 5.74 -22.42
C PRO A 8 -16.03 5.03 -23.61
N LYS A 9 -17.35 5.21 -23.80
CA LYS A 9 -18.07 4.70 -24.98
C LYS A 9 -17.97 5.62 -26.20
N SER A 10 -17.37 6.81 -26.04
CA SER A 10 -17.22 7.75 -27.15
C SER A 10 -16.18 7.25 -28.14
N ILE A 11 -16.61 6.99 -29.38
CA ILE A 11 -15.72 6.61 -30.47
C ILE A 11 -15.32 7.89 -31.21
N VAL A 12 -14.02 8.19 -31.22
CA VAL A 12 -13.45 9.31 -31.99
C VAL A 12 -12.74 8.74 -33.21
N TYR A 13 -13.25 9.05 -34.40
CA TYR A 13 -12.58 8.71 -35.65
C TYR A 13 -11.46 9.71 -35.91
N HIS A 14 -10.23 9.34 -35.58
CA HIS A 14 -9.07 10.16 -35.84
C HIS A 14 -8.61 9.96 -37.29
N ARG A 15 -8.85 10.93 -38.17
CA ARG A 15 -8.16 10.99 -39.46
C ARG A 15 -6.73 11.43 -39.19
N HIS A 16 -5.76 10.52 -39.24
CA HIS A 16 -4.34 10.83 -39.02
C HIS A 16 -3.97 12.10 -39.77
N HIS A 17 -3.51 13.11 -39.02
CA HIS A 17 -3.07 14.40 -39.53
C HIS A 17 -4.07 15.21 -40.39
N GLY A 18 -5.39 14.93 -40.36
CA GLY A 18 -6.36 15.60 -41.23
C GLY A 18 -6.43 17.14 -41.15
N THR A 19 -6.10 17.72 -40.00
CA THR A 19 -5.94 19.18 -39.82
C THR A 19 -4.51 19.61 -40.15
N SER A 20 -3.52 18.82 -39.76
CA SER A 20 -2.09 19.16 -39.89
C SER A 20 -1.58 19.06 -41.33
N ASP A 21 -2.11 18.17 -42.17
CA ASP A 21 -1.70 17.94 -43.57
C ASP A 21 -2.12 19.10 -44.49
N ARG A 22 -3.05 19.94 -44.03
CA ARG A 22 -3.40 21.20 -44.69
C ARG A 22 -2.34 22.28 -44.47
N PHE A 23 -1.39 22.07 -43.56
CA PHE A 23 -0.30 22.99 -43.27
C PHE A 23 1.04 22.35 -43.65
N GLY A 24 1.94 23.12 -44.25
CA GLY A 24 3.28 22.64 -44.63
C GLY A 24 4.07 22.08 -43.44
N GLY A 25 4.95 21.11 -43.71
CA GLY A 25 5.76 20.44 -42.69
C GLY A 25 6.59 21.41 -41.83
N GLU A 26 7.03 22.51 -42.41
CA GLU A 26 7.78 23.58 -41.74
C GLU A 26 6.96 24.29 -40.65
N LYS A 27 5.67 24.57 -40.91
CA LYS A 27 4.80 25.22 -39.90
C LYS A 27 4.47 24.27 -38.77
N ARG A 28 4.28 22.99 -39.10
CA ARG A 28 4.04 21.93 -38.12
C ARG A 28 5.25 21.79 -37.18
N ARG A 29 6.45 21.68 -37.76
CA ARG A 29 7.71 21.58 -37.00
C ARG A 29 7.92 22.80 -36.12
N PHE A 30 7.75 24.01 -36.67
CA PHE A 30 7.82 25.25 -35.89
C PHE A 30 6.97 25.20 -34.60
N HIS A 31 5.68 24.86 -34.73
CA HIS A 31 4.79 24.84 -33.56
C HIS A 31 5.09 23.69 -32.60
N MET A 32 5.51 22.51 -33.10
CA MET A 32 5.89 21.39 -32.22
C MET A 32 7.09 21.76 -31.35
N GLU A 33 8.14 22.31 -31.96
CA GLU A 33 9.37 22.70 -31.25
C GLU A 33 9.13 23.89 -30.32
N GLN A 34 8.38 24.90 -30.77
CA GLN A 34 7.99 26.06 -29.95
C GLN A 34 7.22 25.60 -28.71
N ASN A 35 6.20 24.75 -28.90
CA ASN A 35 5.39 24.25 -27.80
C ASN A 35 6.20 23.37 -26.84
N ALA A 36 7.17 22.60 -27.34
CA ALA A 36 8.07 21.82 -26.51
C ALA A 36 8.90 22.73 -25.58
N LEU A 37 9.59 23.73 -26.13
CA LEU A 37 10.38 24.70 -25.34
C LEU A 37 9.52 25.44 -24.32
N TYR A 38 8.33 25.88 -24.72
CA TYR A 38 7.40 26.58 -23.83
C TYR A 38 6.96 25.67 -22.69
N THR A 39 6.67 24.41 -23.00
CA THR A 39 6.22 23.42 -22.01
C THR A 39 7.34 23.09 -21.04
N ILE A 40 8.55 22.85 -21.53
CA ILE A 40 9.73 22.59 -20.69
C ILE A 40 9.95 23.76 -19.73
N TYR A 41 10.05 24.98 -20.27
CA TYR A 41 10.35 26.17 -19.47
C TYR A 41 9.29 26.47 -18.41
N LYS A 42 8.01 26.25 -18.67
CA LYS A 42 6.96 26.58 -17.69
C LYS A 42 6.80 25.53 -16.59
N ASN A 43 7.05 24.25 -16.87
CA ASN A 43 6.53 23.16 -16.04
C ASN A 43 7.56 22.46 -15.14
N TYR A 44 8.79 22.18 -15.60
CA TYR A 44 9.80 21.49 -14.78
C TYR A 44 10.24 22.34 -13.57
N ASP A 45 10.62 21.72 -12.45
CA ASP A 45 11.33 22.44 -11.36
C ASP A 45 12.67 22.98 -11.83
N ASP A 46 13.24 23.85 -11.00
CA ASP A 46 14.56 24.43 -11.23
C ASP A 46 15.67 23.37 -11.30
N ASP A 47 15.55 22.27 -10.54
CA ASP A 47 16.52 21.16 -10.52
C ASP A 47 16.63 20.46 -11.90
N ASN A 48 15.50 20.28 -12.58
CA ASN A 48 15.44 19.58 -13.87
C ASN A 48 15.46 20.52 -15.08
N LEU A 49 15.00 21.76 -14.95
CA LEU A 49 14.79 22.69 -16.06
C LEU A 49 16.06 22.87 -16.90
N GLY A 50 17.20 23.14 -16.26
CA GLY A 50 18.44 23.45 -16.97
C GLY A 50 18.88 22.32 -17.92
N ARG A 51 18.88 21.07 -17.41
CA ARG A 51 19.31 19.89 -18.17
C ARG A 51 18.34 19.58 -19.31
N ILE A 52 17.03 19.61 -19.03
CA ILE A 52 16.00 19.26 -20.02
C ILE A 52 15.88 20.33 -21.11
N LEU A 53 15.99 21.62 -20.75
CA LEU A 53 15.96 22.70 -21.73
C LEU A 53 17.21 22.66 -22.63
N ALA A 54 18.40 22.49 -22.05
CA ALA A 54 19.64 22.39 -22.81
C ALA A 54 19.64 21.18 -23.77
N SER A 55 19.22 20.00 -23.29
CA SER A 55 19.15 18.80 -24.13
C SER A 55 18.14 18.95 -25.27
N SER A 56 16.99 19.59 -25.01
CA SER A 56 15.99 19.85 -26.05
C SER A 56 16.49 20.83 -27.10
N LEU A 57 17.16 21.91 -26.70
CA LEU A 57 17.77 22.87 -27.63
C LEU A 57 18.89 22.22 -28.47
N LEU A 58 19.79 21.43 -27.87
CA LEU A 58 20.83 20.72 -28.61
C LEU A 58 20.25 19.69 -29.58
N THR A 59 19.22 18.96 -29.16
CA THR A 59 18.54 17.98 -30.01
C THR A 59 17.78 18.66 -31.16
N GLN A 60 17.22 19.83 -30.92
CA GLN A 60 16.59 20.68 -31.94
C GLN A 60 17.62 21.19 -32.96
N LEU A 61 18.78 21.66 -32.49
CA LEU A 61 19.90 22.08 -33.37
C LEU A 61 20.48 20.92 -34.17
N ASN A 62 20.66 19.76 -33.54
CA ASN A 62 21.09 18.53 -34.23
C ASN A 62 20.16 18.21 -35.42
N ARG A 63 18.86 18.43 -35.26
CA ARG A 63 17.87 18.29 -36.34
C ARG A 63 18.09 19.30 -37.47
N VAL A 64 18.49 20.53 -37.16
CA VAL A 64 18.83 21.55 -38.17
C VAL A 64 20.04 21.08 -38.97
N PHE A 65 21.11 20.66 -38.30
CA PHE A 65 22.34 20.22 -38.95
C PHE A 65 22.11 19.01 -39.86
N VAL A 66 21.34 18.02 -39.41
CA VAL A 66 21.03 16.83 -40.21
C VAL A 66 20.05 17.11 -41.37
N SER A 67 19.30 18.21 -41.32
CA SER A 67 18.36 18.60 -42.39
C SER A 67 18.81 19.80 -43.22
N SER A 68 20.11 20.14 -43.15
CA SER A 68 20.75 21.18 -43.94
C SER A 68 22.14 20.72 -44.36
N ASP A 69 22.77 21.46 -45.27
CA ASP A 69 24.16 21.19 -45.70
C ASP A 69 25.18 21.95 -44.83
N LEU A 70 24.76 22.45 -43.67
CA LEU A 70 25.62 23.22 -42.77
C LEU A 70 26.74 22.35 -42.19
N SER A 71 27.97 22.75 -42.44
CA SER A 71 29.17 22.09 -41.91
C SER A 71 30.01 23.05 -41.08
N PRO A 72 30.56 22.63 -39.94
CA PRO A 72 31.49 23.46 -39.19
C PRO A 72 32.84 23.65 -39.90
N GLU A 73 33.13 22.87 -40.95
CA GLU A 73 34.44 22.86 -41.62
C GLU A 73 34.79 24.22 -42.24
N SER A 74 33.82 24.88 -42.89
CA SER A 74 34.01 26.22 -43.50
C SER A 74 34.24 27.33 -42.47
N TYR A 75 33.93 27.08 -41.20
CA TYR A 75 34.14 28.02 -40.09
C TYR A 75 35.47 27.83 -39.38
N ARG A 76 36.27 26.81 -39.74
CA ARG A 76 37.57 26.56 -39.11
C ARG A 76 38.65 27.47 -39.70
N PHE A 77 39.55 27.96 -38.85
CA PHE A 77 40.66 28.85 -39.26
C PHE A 77 41.56 28.29 -40.38
N ASN A 78 41.65 26.97 -40.49
CA ASN A 78 42.48 26.26 -41.48
C ASN A 78 41.69 25.79 -42.71
N TYR A 79 40.44 26.23 -42.87
CA TYR A 79 39.64 25.90 -44.06
C TYR A 79 40.29 26.46 -45.32
N LYS A 80 40.45 25.61 -46.34
CA LYS A 80 41.09 25.97 -47.61
C LYS A 80 40.11 26.06 -48.79
N GLY A 81 38.82 25.87 -48.54
CA GLY A 81 37.78 25.98 -49.58
C GLY A 81 37.31 27.41 -49.78
N GLU A 82 36.44 27.60 -50.76
CA GLU A 82 35.77 28.88 -51.01
C GLU A 82 34.77 29.17 -49.87
N VAL A 83 34.89 30.35 -49.26
CA VAL A 83 33.99 30.81 -48.19
C VAL A 83 32.84 31.57 -48.84
N GLN A 84 31.62 31.10 -48.63
CA GLN A 84 30.42 31.79 -49.10
C GLN A 84 30.02 32.89 -48.09
N ASP A 85 29.52 34.02 -48.60
CA ASP A 85 29.01 35.13 -47.75
C ASP A 85 27.72 34.75 -47.00
N TYR A 86 26.99 33.74 -47.48
CA TYR A 86 25.75 33.27 -46.88
C TYR A 86 25.54 31.77 -47.10
N GLU A 87 24.90 31.13 -46.12
CA GLU A 87 24.49 29.72 -46.19
C GLU A 87 23.00 29.61 -46.50
N ARG A 88 22.61 28.65 -47.33
CA ARG A 88 21.18 28.38 -47.63
C ARG A 88 20.65 27.28 -46.72
N ILE A 89 19.71 27.65 -45.85
CA ILE A 89 19.07 26.69 -44.93
C ILE A 89 17.67 26.35 -45.46
N PRO A 90 17.33 25.05 -45.63
CA PRO A 90 15.96 24.65 -45.99
C PRO A 90 14.93 25.21 -45.02
N ARG A 91 13.77 25.64 -45.52
CA ARG A 91 12.72 26.26 -44.69
C ARG A 91 12.27 25.37 -43.53
N GLU A 92 12.28 24.06 -43.74
CA GLU A 92 11.96 23.09 -42.69
C GLU A 92 13.03 23.04 -41.59
N ALA A 93 14.33 23.09 -41.93
CA ALA A 93 15.41 23.20 -40.95
C ALA A 93 15.37 24.56 -40.22
N ALA A 94 15.17 25.65 -40.97
CA ALA A 94 15.03 27.00 -40.42
C ALA A 94 13.83 27.13 -39.46
N SER A 95 12.78 26.32 -39.62
CA SER A 95 11.61 26.35 -38.73
C SER A 95 11.96 26.05 -37.27
N SER A 96 12.94 25.17 -37.02
CA SER A 96 13.45 24.89 -35.67
C SER A 96 14.18 26.11 -35.09
N LEU A 97 15.02 26.79 -35.88
CA LEU A 97 15.69 28.03 -35.45
C LEU A 97 14.67 29.12 -35.13
N MET A 98 13.62 29.24 -35.95
CA MET A 98 12.54 30.20 -35.72
C MET A 98 11.74 29.88 -34.45
N ALA A 99 11.54 28.60 -34.12
CA ALA A 99 10.89 28.21 -32.87
C ALA A 99 11.72 28.60 -31.62
N ALA A 100 13.04 28.45 -31.68
CA ALA A 100 13.94 28.93 -30.62
C ALA A 100 13.93 30.47 -30.52
N ARG A 101 13.92 31.18 -31.65
CA ARG A 101 13.75 32.64 -31.69
C ARG A 101 12.42 33.09 -31.07
N GLU A 102 11.34 32.38 -31.38
CA GLU A 102 10.00 32.66 -30.85
C GLU A 102 9.92 32.41 -29.33
N PHE A 103 10.69 31.47 -28.79
CA PHE A 103 10.89 31.31 -27.35
C PHE A 103 11.57 32.52 -26.72
N ILE A 104 12.64 33.04 -27.33
CA ILE A 104 13.35 34.24 -26.87
C ILE A 104 12.42 35.47 -26.89
N ILE A 105 11.69 35.68 -27.99
CA ILE A 105 10.74 36.80 -28.14
C ILE A 105 9.68 36.78 -27.04
N ASN A 106 9.22 35.59 -26.63
CA ASN A 106 8.17 35.43 -25.62
C ASN A 106 8.70 35.18 -24.20
N LEU A 107 10.00 35.35 -23.94
CA LEU A 107 10.61 34.94 -22.67
C LEU A 107 10.00 35.65 -21.46
N ASP A 108 9.79 36.97 -21.51
CA ASP A 108 9.18 37.73 -20.42
C ASP A 108 7.78 37.22 -20.07
N ARG A 109 6.98 36.95 -21.11
CA ARG A 109 5.64 36.37 -20.95
C ARG A 109 5.72 34.96 -20.36
N LEU A 110 6.71 34.17 -20.76
CA LEU A 110 6.93 32.82 -20.25
C LEU A 110 7.43 32.83 -18.81
N MET A 111 8.22 33.83 -18.38
CA MET A 111 8.64 34.01 -16.99
C MET A 111 7.45 34.24 -16.07
N VAL A 112 6.56 35.18 -16.43
CA VAL A 112 5.30 35.43 -15.70
C VAL A 112 4.46 34.15 -15.66
N LYS A 113 4.35 33.45 -16.80
CA LYS A 113 3.58 32.22 -16.86
C LYS A 113 4.20 31.10 -16.01
N ARG A 114 5.52 30.94 -16.01
CA ARG A 114 6.24 29.98 -15.17
C ARG A 114 5.97 30.27 -13.70
N GLN A 115 6.09 31.52 -13.24
CA GLN A 115 5.79 31.88 -11.86
C GLN A 115 4.35 31.51 -11.45
N GLN A 116 3.38 31.73 -12.33
CA GLN A 116 1.99 31.31 -12.11
C GLN A 116 1.81 29.79 -12.07
N VAL A 117 2.51 29.05 -12.93
CA VAL A 117 2.45 27.59 -12.99
C VAL A 117 3.11 26.99 -11.75
N GLN A 118 4.33 27.42 -11.43
CA GLN A 118 5.10 26.93 -10.29
C GLN A 118 4.42 27.27 -8.95
N SER A 119 3.83 28.45 -8.79
CA SER A 119 3.09 28.80 -7.56
C SER A 119 1.80 27.98 -7.34
N ARG A 120 1.24 27.42 -8.42
CA ARG A 120 0.04 26.55 -8.37
C ARG A 120 0.38 25.07 -8.41
N ARG A 121 1.66 24.73 -8.57
CA ARG A 121 2.13 23.35 -8.67
C ARG A 121 1.85 22.62 -7.37
N ARG A 122 1.36 21.39 -7.49
CA ARG A 122 1.01 20.51 -6.35
C ARG A 122 1.82 19.21 -6.33
N ARG A 123 2.63 18.96 -7.36
CA ARG A 123 3.38 17.71 -7.59
C ARG A 123 4.81 18.04 -8.01
N SER A 124 5.78 17.32 -7.44
CA SER A 124 7.17 17.37 -7.89
C SER A 124 7.34 16.65 -9.23
N ASP A 125 8.48 16.88 -9.89
CA ASP A 125 8.79 16.26 -11.17
C ASP A 125 8.98 14.76 -10.99
N LYS A 126 9.67 14.33 -9.93
CA LYS A 126 9.80 12.91 -9.55
C LYS A 126 8.46 12.18 -9.46
N ALA A 127 7.43 12.81 -8.87
CA ALA A 127 6.10 12.20 -8.77
C ALA A 127 5.43 12.03 -10.14
N ILE A 128 5.70 12.94 -11.08
CA ILE A 128 5.21 12.85 -12.47
C ILE A 128 6.02 11.83 -13.27
N PHE A 129 7.33 11.72 -13.01
CA PHE A 129 8.20 10.82 -13.78
C PHE A 129 7.90 9.34 -13.54
N ASN A 130 7.27 8.99 -12.43
CA ASN A 130 6.74 7.64 -12.19
C ASN A 130 5.74 7.17 -13.27
N TYR A 131 5.11 8.10 -14.00
CA TYR A 131 4.23 7.75 -15.13
C TYR A 131 4.97 7.55 -16.45
N PHE A 132 6.24 7.97 -16.54
CA PHE A 132 7.06 7.81 -17.73
C PHE A 132 7.80 6.47 -17.66
N LYS A 133 7.68 5.66 -18.70
CA LYS A 133 8.34 4.34 -18.79
C LYS A 133 9.81 4.40 -19.24
N GLY A 134 10.40 5.60 -19.27
CA GLY A 134 11.79 5.80 -19.67
C GLY A 134 12.08 5.57 -21.17
N GLU A 135 11.04 5.51 -22.01
CA GLU A 135 11.20 5.32 -23.45
C GLU A 135 11.49 6.66 -24.15
N PHE A 136 12.72 6.84 -24.65
CA PHE A 136 13.12 8.01 -25.44
C PHE A 136 13.11 7.68 -26.92
N LEU A 137 12.01 7.99 -27.60
CA LEU A 137 11.89 7.77 -29.05
C LEU A 137 12.60 8.87 -29.84
N ALA A 138 13.30 8.46 -30.90
CA ALA A 138 13.87 9.38 -31.87
C ALA A 138 12.77 9.86 -32.83
N ILE A 139 12.72 11.18 -33.04
CA ILE A 139 11.74 11.80 -33.94
C ILE A 139 12.19 11.81 -35.40
N SER A 140 13.45 11.46 -35.67
CA SER A 140 14.02 11.33 -37.01
C SER A 140 14.58 9.92 -37.19
N PRO A 141 14.33 9.27 -38.35
CA PRO A 141 14.94 7.98 -38.67
C PRO A 141 16.42 8.10 -39.09
N ASN A 142 16.95 9.32 -39.23
CA ASN A 142 18.34 9.52 -39.64
C ASN A 142 19.32 8.98 -38.56
N PRO A 143 20.28 8.10 -38.93
CA PRO A 143 21.21 7.49 -37.97
C PRO A 143 22.12 8.49 -37.24
N GLU A 144 22.64 9.51 -37.92
CA GLU A 144 23.51 10.53 -37.31
C GLU A 144 22.75 11.33 -36.27
N TYR A 145 21.49 11.68 -36.57
CA TYR A 145 20.61 12.33 -35.60
C TYR A 145 20.42 11.46 -34.35
N GLN A 146 20.14 10.17 -34.53
CA GLN A 146 19.88 9.23 -33.44
C GLN A 146 21.11 9.06 -32.55
N GLU A 147 22.29 8.89 -33.15
CA GLU A 147 23.55 8.75 -32.42
C GLU A 147 23.86 10.02 -31.60
N ALA A 148 23.72 11.19 -32.22
CA ALA A 148 23.92 12.47 -31.53
C ALA A 148 22.87 12.69 -30.43
N GLN A 149 21.61 12.32 -30.64
CA GLN A 149 20.57 12.40 -29.60
C GLN A 149 20.96 11.56 -28.38
N VAL A 150 21.37 10.30 -28.57
CA VAL A 150 21.81 9.43 -27.47
C VAL A 150 23.01 10.05 -26.72
N LYS A 151 23.99 10.58 -27.45
CA LYS A 151 25.16 11.28 -26.85
C LYS A 151 24.75 12.51 -26.04
N ILE A 152 23.87 13.36 -26.57
CA ILE A 152 23.37 14.56 -25.90
C ILE A 152 22.62 14.18 -24.62
N LEU A 153 21.67 13.25 -24.71
CA LEU A 153 20.85 12.82 -23.57
C LEU A 153 21.71 12.18 -22.47
N LYS A 154 22.71 11.38 -22.84
CA LYS A 154 23.67 10.79 -21.89
C LYS A 154 24.56 11.85 -21.24
N ALA A 155 25.14 12.76 -22.03
CA ALA A 155 26.06 13.78 -21.52
C ALA A 155 25.39 14.76 -20.54
N LEU A 156 24.10 15.04 -20.74
CA LEU A 156 23.32 15.91 -19.86
C LEU A 156 22.57 15.17 -18.74
N GLY A 157 22.80 13.86 -18.58
CA GLY A 157 22.18 13.04 -17.53
C GLY A 157 20.66 12.93 -17.65
N ILE A 158 20.11 13.05 -18.86
CA ILE A 158 18.66 12.98 -19.07
C ILE A 158 18.12 11.58 -18.81
N TYR A 159 18.88 10.54 -19.19
CA TYR A 159 18.47 9.18 -18.86
C TYR A 159 18.27 8.99 -17.35
N ASP A 160 19.13 9.59 -16.52
CA ASP A 160 19.07 9.48 -15.05
C ASP A 160 17.85 10.20 -14.46
N VAL A 161 17.45 11.34 -15.04
CA VAL A 161 16.25 12.08 -14.64
C VAL A 161 14.98 11.22 -14.77
N PHE A 162 14.94 10.36 -15.78
CA PHE A 162 13.81 9.48 -16.06
C PHE A 162 14.10 8.00 -15.74
N SER A 163 15.23 7.70 -15.09
CA SER A 163 15.62 6.35 -14.68
C SER A 163 14.92 5.96 -13.37
N LYS A 164 15.12 4.69 -12.95
CA LYS A 164 14.66 4.23 -11.64
C LYS A 164 15.28 5.03 -10.48
N GLU A 165 16.48 5.58 -10.64
CA GLU A 165 17.16 6.43 -9.63
C GLU A 165 16.54 7.83 -9.54
N GLY A 166 15.93 8.32 -10.63
CA GLY A 166 15.15 9.57 -10.65
C GLY A 166 13.75 9.45 -10.03
N ARG A 167 13.29 8.22 -9.73
CA ARG A 167 12.00 7.96 -9.07
C ARG A 167 12.04 8.34 -7.60
N GLN A 168 10.87 8.32 -6.97
CA GLN A 168 10.75 8.61 -5.55
C GLN A 168 11.42 7.51 -4.70
N ASN A 169 12.17 7.93 -3.67
CA ASN A 169 12.74 7.02 -2.69
C ASN A 169 11.65 6.60 -1.69
N PHE A 170 11.34 5.31 -1.65
CA PHE A 170 10.30 4.74 -0.79
C PHE A 170 10.93 3.84 0.27
N LEU A 171 10.81 4.23 1.54
CA LEU A 171 11.36 3.47 2.66
C LEU A 171 10.27 2.62 3.31
N ILE A 172 10.48 1.30 3.38
CA ILE A 172 9.61 0.37 4.10
C ILE A 172 10.33 -0.11 5.36
N LEU A 173 9.72 0.10 6.52
CA LEU A 173 10.25 -0.38 7.80
C LEU A 173 9.61 -1.71 8.17
N ALA A 174 10.42 -2.77 8.24
CA ALA A 174 10.00 -4.06 8.77
C ALA A 174 10.03 -4.03 10.31
N LYS A 175 9.10 -4.78 10.94
CA LYS A 175 9.07 -4.95 12.41
C LYS A 175 10.09 -5.97 12.92
N GLU A 176 10.37 -6.99 12.11
CA GLU A 176 11.22 -8.12 12.45
C GLU A 176 12.22 -8.39 11.32
N ASN A 177 13.27 -9.15 11.63
CA ASN A 177 14.25 -9.54 10.62
C ASN A 177 13.58 -10.46 9.58
N ILE A 178 14.05 -10.38 8.33
CA ILE A 178 13.48 -11.10 7.20
C ILE A 178 14.48 -12.18 6.79
N GLY A 179 14.15 -13.44 7.10
CA GLY A 179 14.93 -14.62 6.74
C GLY A 179 14.22 -15.51 5.70
N ARG A 180 14.73 -16.73 5.48
CA ARG A 180 14.10 -17.71 4.57
C ARG A 180 12.75 -18.23 5.08
N GLN A 181 12.57 -18.26 6.40
CA GLN A 181 11.32 -18.67 7.05
C GLN A 181 10.49 -17.43 7.37
N LEU A 182 9.83 -16.86 6.36
CA LEU A 182 9.04 -15.64 6.51
C LEU A 182 7.76 -15.89 7.31
N ALA A 183 7.48 -15.03 8.28
CA ALA A 183 6.20 -14.96 8.98
C ALA A 183 5.37 -13.76 8.47
N GLY A 184 4.07 -13.73 8.82
CA GLY A 184 3.06 -12.80 8.29
C GLY A 184 3.53 -11.37 8.01
N PRO A 185 3.99 -10.62 9.02
CA PRO A 185 4.44 -9.23 8.85
C PRO A 185 5.62 -9.09 7.88
N GLY A 186 6.63 -9.95 7.97
CA GLY A 186 7.78 -9.97 7.06
C GLY A 186 7.40 -10.28 5.61
N MET A 187 6.51 -11.25 5.41
CA MET A 187 5.97 -11.58 4.08
C MET A 187 5.24 -10.40 3.44
N ARG A 188 4.45 -9.64 4.22
CA ARG A 188 3.71 -8.47 3.72
C ARG A 188 4.66 -7.41 3.17
N VAL A 189 5.62 -6.97 3.98
CA VAL A 189 6.54 -5.90 3.57
C VAL A 189 7.45 -6.33 2.42
N TRP A 190 7.84 -7.61 2.35
CA TRP A 190 8.62 -8.15 1.24
C TRP A 190 7.85 -8.10 -0.08
N ASN A 191 6.61 -8.61 -0.09
CA ASN A 191 5.81 -8.63 -1.32
C ASN A 191 5.37 -7.22 -1.75
N LEU A 192 5.04 -6.34 -0.79
CA LEU A 192 4.79 -4.93 -1.09
C LEU A 192 6.05 -4.27 -1.65
N ALA A 193 7.25 -4.55 -1.11
CA ALA A 193 8.49 -4.01 -1.65
C ALA A 193 8.71 -4.43 -3.10
N SER A 194 8.48 -5.71 -3.43
CA SER A 194 8.56 -6.24 -4.79
C SER A 194 7.63 -5.49 -5.75
N VAL A 195 6.33 -5.43 -5.46
CA VAL A 195 5.35 -4.73 -6.32
C VAL A 195 5.65 -3.24 -6.45
N LEU A 196 5.98 -2.56 -5.35
CA LEU A 196 6.21 -1.12 -5.35
C LEU A 196 7.54 -0.74 -6.02
N SER A 197 8.50 -1.66 -6.14
CA SER A 197 9.78 -1.44 -6.82
C SER A 197 9.64 -1.19 -8.33
N GLU A 198 8.51 -1.57 -8.92
CA GLU A 198 8.15 -1.22 -10.30
C GLU A 198 7.83 0.28 -10.46
N TYR A 199 7.46 0.97 -9.37
CA TYR A 199 6.95 2.34 -9.38
C TYR A 199 7.85 3.33 -8.61
N ALA A 200 8.71 2.85 -7.72
CA ALA A 200 9.58 3.68 -6.87
C ALA A 200 10.94 3.02 -6.63
N ASN A 201 11.90 3.80 -6.14
CA ASN A 201 13.15 3.27 -5.62
C ASN A 201 12.94 2.79 -4.18
N VAL A 202 12.69 1.49 -4.02
CA VAL A 202 12.31 0.91 -2.72
C VAL A 202 13.55 0.48 -1.93
N LYS A 203 13.60 0.90 -0.66
CA LYS A 203 14.48 0.35 0.37
C LYS A 203 13.65 -0.33 1.45
N LEU A 204 13.85 -1.63 1.63
CA LEU A 204 13.28 -2.40 2.72
C LEU A 204 14.29 -2.43 3.87
N ALA A 205 14.00 -1.66 4.92
CA ALA A 205 14.84 -1.59 6.11
C ALA A 205 14.37 -2.64 7.13
N VAL A 206 15.28 -3.54 7.51
CA VAL A 206 15.05 -4.62 8.48
C VAL A 206 15.86 -4.40 9.76
N PRO A 207 15.33 -4.75 10.94
CA PRO A 207 16.12 -4.68 12.17
C PRO A 207 17.17 -5.80 12.20
N GLY A 208 18.37 -5.48 12.65
CA GLY A 208 19.45 -6.47 12.78
C GLY A 208 20.16 -6.77 11.45
N LYS A 209 20.66 -8.00 11.28
CA LYS A 209 21.50 -8.38 10.14
C LYS A 209 20.66 -8.77 8.92
N VAL A 210 21.01 -8.23 7.76
CA VAL A 210 20.42 -8.63 6.47
C VAL A 210 20.81 -10.07 6.14
N GLU A 211 19.81 -10.96 6.04
CA GLU A 211 19.99 -12.37 5.71
C GLU A 211 19.55 -12.71 4.27
N VAL A 212 18.75 -11.84 3.65
CA VAL A 212 18.18 -12.02 2.31
C VAL A 212 18.53 -10.85 1.39
N LYS A 213 18.58 -11.11 0.09
CA LYS A 213 18.80 -10.10 -0.95
C LYS A 213 17.68 -10.17 -1.98
N SER A 214 17.34 -9.03 -2.55
CA SER A 214 16.43 -8.92 -3.69
C SER A 214 17.20 -8.34 -4.88
N THR A 215 16.82 -8.75 -6.09
CA THR A 215 17.29 -8.13 -7.34
C THR A 215 16.43 -6.93 -7.76
N GLU A 216 15.26 -6.76 -7.13
CA GLU A 216 14.25 -5.76 -7.50
C GLU A 216 14.31 -4.49 -6.64
N PHE A 217 14.70 -4.62 -5.38
CA PHE A 217 14.78 -3.55 -4.38
C PHE A 217 15.95 -3.75 -3.43
N GLU A 218 16.36 -2.69 -2.74
CA GLU A 218 17.46 -2.74 -1.78
C GLU A 218 16.97 -3.21 -0.40
N VAL A 219 17.68 -4.15 0.22
CA VAL A 219 17.44 -4.56 1.60
C VAL A 219 18.57 -4.03 2.46
N VAL A 220 18.23 -3.22 3.46
CA VAL A 220 19.20 -2.56 4.35
C VAL A 220 18.91 -2.92 5.80
N SER A 221 19.95 -3.01 6.63
CA SER A 221 19.78 -3.06 8.08
C SER A 221 19.51 -1.66 8.62
N TYR A 222 18.72 -1.56 9.68
CA TYR A 222 18.63 -0.33 10.44
C TYR A 222 18.77 -0.56 11.95
N ASP A 223 19.27 0.48 12.61
CA ASP A 223 19.28 0.72 14.04
C ASP A 223 18.73 2.13 14.32
N LYS A 224 18.90 2.65 15.53
CA LYS A 224 18.39 3.98 15.89
C LYS A 224 19.04 5.11 15.08
N GLU A 225 20.32 5.01 14.76
CA GLU A 225 21.08 6.08 14.09
C GLU A 225 20.86 6.03 12.59
N SER A 226 21.12 4.88 11.98
CA SER A 226 20.94 4.65 10.54
C SER A 226 19.51 4.86 10.06
N LEU A 227 18.49 4.58 10.91
CA LEU A 227 17.10 4.86 10.56
C LEU A 227 16.85 6.35 10.32
N ARG A 228 17.50 7.24 11.06
CA ARG A 228 17.37 8.68 10.87
C ARG A 228 17.83 9.07 9.46
N ASP A 229 19.01 8.62 9.07
CA ASP A 229 19.59 8.91 7.75
C ASP A 229 18.73 8.34 6.62
N LEU A 230 18.28 7.08 6.77
CA LEU A 230 17.37 6.44 5.83
C LEU A 230 16.07 7.23 5.66
N ALA A 231 15.47 7.67 6.77
CA ALA A 231 14.21 8.39 6.76
C ALA A 231 14.35 9.81 6.17
N TYR A 232 15.49 10.49 6.37
CA TYR A 232 15.77 11.77 5.72
C TYR A 232 16.00 11.64 4.20
N ALA A 233 16.66 10.57 3.77
CA ALA A 233 16.89 10.28 2.35
C ALA A 233 15.63 9.83 1.59
N ALA A 234 14.59 9.40 2.31
CA ALA A 234 13.34 8.97 1.74
C ALA A 234 12.45 10.16 1.30
N ASP A 235 11.68 9.94 0.23
CA ASP A 235 10.60 10.84 -0.19
C ASP A 235 9.26 10.43 0.46
N ILE A 236 9.08 9.15 0.73
CA ILE A 236 7.88 8.55 1.34
C ILE A 236 8.31 7.44 2.31
N ILE A 237 7.64 7.34 3.45
CA ILE A 237 7.93 6.35 4.48
C ILE A 237 6.70 5.47 4.72
N TYR A 238 6.92 4.16 4.81
CA TYR A 238 5.95 3.16 5.22
C TYR A 238 6.38 2.54 6.56
N ALA A 239 5.50 2.55 7.54
CA ALA A 239 5.68 1.89 8.83
C ALA A 239 4.37 1.25 9.28
N GLY A 240 4.44 0.27 10.18
CA GLY A 240 3.24 -0.38 10.74
C GLY A 240 3.43 -0.76 12.19
N GLY A 241 2.30 -0.87 12.90
CA GLY A 241 2.23 -1.34 14.28
C GLY A 241 3.20 -0.64 15.24
N THR A 242 3.84 -1.42 16.11
CA THR A 242 4.74 -0.90 17.15
C THR A 242 6.04 -0.31 16.60
N THR A 243 6.44 -0.64 15.36
CA THR A 243 7.65 -0.07 14.72
C THR A 243 7.59 1.44 14.68
N PHE A 244 6.44 2.03 14.32
CA PHE A 244 6.29 3.49 14.32
C PHE A 244 6.51 4.11 15.71
N VAL A 245 6.00 3.45 16.75
CA VAL A 245 6.04 3.96 18.13
C VAL A 245 7.45 3.91 18.70
N PHE A 246 8.22 2.88 18.36
CA PHE A 246 9.59 2.69 18.86
C PHE A 246 10.62 3.61 18.22
N HIS A 247 10.27 4.33 17.15
CA HIS A 247 11.19 5.19 16.41
C HIS A 247 10.70 6.65 16.37
N PRO A 248 11.02 7.46 17.41
CA PRO A 248 10.57 8.85 17.52
C PRO A 248 10.91 9.75 16.32
N VAL A 249 12.01 9.47 15.62
CA VAL A 249 12.43 10.22 14.43
C VAL A 249 11.33 10.30 13.35
N LEU A 250 10.46 9.29 13.26
CA LEU A 250 9.35 9.27 12.30
C LEU A 250 8.26 10.30 12.61
N LYS A 251 8.22 10.82 13.85
CA LYS A 251 7.30 11.88 14.28
C LYS A 251 7.84 13.27 13.91
N GLU A 252 9.16 13.41 13.87
CA GLU A 252 9.88 14.66 13.59
C GLU A 252 9.95 14.95 12.08
N ILE A 253 9.98 13.91 11.26
CA ILE A 253 10.19 14.04 9.81
C ILE A 253 8.90 14.51 9.10
N ASN A 254 9.02 15.60 8.34
CA ASN A 254 7.93 16.16 7.55
C ASN A 254 7.85 15.54 6.15
N LYS A 255 7.68 14.22 6.09
CA LYS A 255 7.52 13.43 4.85
C LYS A 255 6.17 12.70 4.86
N PRO A 256 5.59 12.41 3.69
CA PRO A 256 4.42 11.54 3.58
C PRO A 256 4.65 10.20 4.29
N LEU A 257 3.81 9.95 5.30
CA LEU A 257 3.90 8.76 6.14
C LEU A 257 2.69 7.84 5.95
N ILE A 258 2.95 6.64 5.45
CA ILE A 258 1.97 5.56 5.34
C ILE A 258 2.04 4.71 6.61
N ILE A 259 0.89 4.55 7.27
CA ILE A 259 0.76 3.70 8.45
C ILE A 259 -0.09 2.47 8.09
N ASP A 260 0.52 1.29 8.20
CA ASP A 260 -0.14 0.01 8.05
C ASP A 260 -0.76 -0.45 9.38
N ILE A 261 -2.09 -0.36 9.44
CA ILE A 261 -2.94 -0.72 10.59
C ILE A 261 -3.80 -1.94 10.28
N TYR A 262 -3.29 -2.85 9.44
CA TYR A 262 -3.97 -4.11 9.10
C TYR A 262 -4.12 -5.07 10.29
N ASP A 263 -3.24 -4.97 11.29
CA ASP A 263 -3.26 -5.76 12.51
C ASP A 263 -3.91 -4.96 13.65
N PRO A 264 -5.16 -5.26 14.04
CA PRO A 264 -5.85 -4.56 15.12
C PRO A 264 -5.38 -5.07 16.49
N PHE A 265 -4.11 -4.82 16.81
CA PHE A 265 -3.48 -5.39 18.01
C PHE A 265 -4.11 -4.92 19.34
N ASN A 266 -4.90 -3.85 19.30
CA ASN A 266 -5.72 -3.39 20.42
C ASN A 266 -6.92 -4.30 20.74
N LEU A 267 -7.35 -5.11 19.77
CA LEU A 267 -8.38 -6.12 19.97
C LEU A 267 -7.76 -7.48 20.30
N SER A 268 -6.66 -7.86 19.64
CA SER A 268 -5.99 -9.13 19.93
C SER A 268 -5.38 -9.15 21.33
N SER A 269 -4.86 -8.02 21.83
CA SER A 269 -4.33 -7.93 23.20
C SER A 269 -5.38 -8.23 24.28
N LEU A 270 -6.67 -7.98 24.02
CA LEU A 270 -7.75 -8.30 24.97
C LEU A 270 -7.95 -9.82 25.12
N ILE A 271 -7.65 -10.59 24.08
CA ILE A 271 -7.71 -12.04 24.11
C ILE A 271 -6.44 -12.61 24.73
N GLU A 272 -5.29 -12.10 24.29
CA GLU A 272 -3.97 -12.55 24.77
C GLU A 272 -3.81 -12.38 26.29
N TYR A 273 -4.29 -11.26 26.83
CA TYR A 273 -4.16 -10.95 28.26
C TYR A 273 -5.42 -11.31 29.08
N ARG A 274 -6.41 -12.01 28.50
CA ARG A 274 -7.69 -12.29 29.17
C ARG A 274 -7.53 -12.96 30.55
N ASP A 275 -6.56 -13.87 30.66
CA ASP A 275 -6.33 -14.68 31.85
C ASP A 275 -5.27 -14.08 32.80
N HIS A 276 -4.75 -12.88 32.47
CA HIS A 276 -3.82 -12.14 33.33
C HIS A 276 -4.57 -11.36 34.43
N PRO A 277 -3.90 -10.96 35.52
CA PRO A 277 -4.44 -10.01 36.49
C PRO A 277 -4.94 -8.70 35.84
N MET A 278 -6.02 -8.13 36.37
CA MET A 278 -6.71 -6.98 35.76
C MET A 278 -5.82 -5.73 35.66
N ASP A 279 -4.88 -5.54 36.58
CA ASP A 279 -3.90 -4.45 36.56
C ASP A 279 -2.92 -4.58 35.38
N GLU A 280 -2.46 -5.80 35.06
CA GLU A 280 -1.68 -6.06 33.85
C GLU A 280 -2.51 -5.82 32.58
N GLN A 281 -3.77 -6.26 32.56
CA GLN A 281 -4.68 -6.02 31.43
C GLN A 281 -4.87 -4.52 31.18
N LEU A 282 -5.15 -3.73 32.21
CA LEU A 282 -5.34 -2.27 32.11
C LEU A 282 -4.08 -1.55 31.67
N LYS A 283 -2.91 -1.97 32.17
CA LYS A 283 -1.61 -1.40 31.79
C LYS A 283 -1.32 -1.66 30.31
N THR A 284 -1.48 -2.90 29.85
CA THR A 284 -1.31 -3.26 28.43
C THR A 284 -2.30 -2.52 27.56
N ASN A 285 -3.58 -2.49 27.93
CA ASN A 285 -4.62 -1.79 27.17
C ASN A 285 -4.30 -0.29 27.01
N THR A 286 -3.85 0.37 28.08
CA THR A 286 -3.44 1.78 28.04
C THR A 286 -2.27 1.98 27.08
N SER A 287 -1.21 1.18 27.21
CA SER A 287 -0.03 1.24 26.33
C SER A 287 -0.40 1.05 24.85
N VAL A 288 -1.22 0.05 24.55
CA VAL A 288 -1.68 -0.27 23.20
C VAL A 288 -2.57 0.84 22.64
N ARG A 289 -3.50 1.38 23.43
CA ARG A 289 -4.34 2.51 23.03
C ARG A 289 -3.49 3.73 22.68
N ASP A 290 -2.51 4.06 23.51
CA ASP A 290 -1.66 5.22 23.31
C ASP A 290 -0.77 5.05 22.07
N ALA A 291 -0.28 3.83 21.80
CA ALA A 291 0.43 3.45 20.59
C ALA A 291 -0.41 3.62 19.31
N ILE A 292 -1.68 3.18 19.33
CA ILE A 292 -2.62 3.37 18.21
C ILE A 292 -2.92 4.86 17.99
N ASN A 293 -3.22 5.60 19.06
CA ASN A 293 -3.52 7.02 18.95
C ASN A 293 -2.36 7.82 18.33
N GLN A 294 -1.11 7.50 18.69
CA GLN A 294 0.06 8.12 18.07
C GLN A 294 0.14 7.81 16.57
N GLN A 295 -0.03 6.55 16.18
CA GLN A 295 -0.03 6.17 14.75
C GLN A 295 -1.10 6.94 13.97
N LEU A 296 -2.34 6.93 14.47
CA LEU A 296 -3.48 7.62 13.85
C LEU A 296 -3.35 9.15 13.86
N TYR A 297 -2.59 9.71 14.79
CA TYR A 297 -2.34 11.16 14.84
C TYR A 297 -1.30 11.59 13.81
N TYR A 298 -0.16 10.88 13.72
CA TYR A 298 0.98 11.31 12.90
C TYR A 298 0.93 10.84 11.44
N GLY A 299 0.25 9.73 11.15
CA GLY A 299 0.16 9.15 9.81
C GLY A 299 -0.58 10.04 8.82
N ASP A 300 -0.20 10.00 7.54
CA ASP A 300 -0.80 10.79 6.46
C ASP A 300 -1.75 9.98 5.57
N PHE A 301 -1.46 8.68 5.43
CA PHE A 301 -2.30 7.72 4.74
C PHE A 301 -2.29 6.39 5.48
N PHE A 302 -3.46 5.80 5.67
CA PHE A 302 -3.63 4.57 6.43
C PHE A 302 -4.05 3.44 5.50
N ILE A 303 -3.52 2.24 5.73
CA ILE A 303 -4.00 1.04 5.06
C ILE A 303 -4.44 -0.01 6.08
N CYS A 304 -5.48 -0.75 5.73
CA CYS A 304 -6.06 -1.81 6.55
C CYS A 304 -6.48 -3.00 5.67
N ALA A 305 -6.80 -4.14 6.27
CA ALA A 305 -7.00 -5.39 5.54
C ALA A 305 -8.40 -5.58 4.95
N SER A 306 -9.44 -4.90 5.46
CA SER A 306 -10.81 -5.07 4.97
C SER A 306 -11.67 -3.83 5.15
N GLU A 307 -12.82 -3.78 4.47
CA GLU A 307 -13.79 -2.69 4.66
C GLU A 307 -14.31 -2.63 6.10
N LYS A 308 -14.51 -3.78 6.76
CA LYS A 308 -14.86 -3.82 8.19
C LYS A 308 -13.81 -3.11 9.04
N GLN A 309 -12.52 -3.38 8.80
CA GLN A 309 -11.44 -2.69 9.51
C GLN A 309 -11.43 -1.19 9.16
N ARG A 310 -11.65 -0.84 7.90
CA ARG A 310 -11.71 0.56 7.48
C ARG A 310 -12.78 1.34 8.24
N ASP A 311 -13.97 0.78 8.39
CA ASP A 311 -15.06 1.39 9.15
C ASP A 311 -14.69 1.57 10.64
N TYR A 312 -14.06 0.56 11.22
CA TYR A 312 -13.55 0.62 12.60
C TYR A 312 -12.56 1.76 12.80
N TRP A 313 -11.55 1.84 11.92
CA TRP A 313 -10.52 2.87 11.98
C TRP A 313 -11.04 4.26 11.64
N LEU A 314 -12.03 4.39 10.76
CA LEU A 314 -12.70 5.67 10.47
C LEU A 314 -13.37 6.24 11.72
N GLY A 315 -13.97 5.39 12.58
CA GLY A 315 -14.49 5.82 13.88
C GLY A 315 -13.40 6.45 14.76
N MET A 316 -12.24 5.79 14.87
CA MET A 316 -11.12 6.30 15.67
C MET A 316 -10.48 7.56 15.06
N LEU A 317 -10.31 7.61 13.74
CA LEU A 317 -9.83 8.78 13.01
C LEU A 317 -10.79 9.97 13.19
N SER A 318 -12.10 9.74 13.23
CA SER A 318 -13.10 10.76 13.52
C SER A 318 -12.96 11.30 14.94
N ALA A 319 -12.78 10.42 15.93
CA ALA A 319 -12.56 10.82 17.32
C ALA A 319 -11.28 11.67 17.50
N LEU A 320 -10.25 11.44 16.67
CA LEU A 320 -9.01 12.22 16.64
C LEU A 320 -9.09 13.45 15.72
N GLY A 321 -10.26 13.78 15.18
CA GLY A 321 -10.47 14.95 14.31
C GLY A 321 -9.81 14.84 12.93
N ARG A 322 -9.37 13.65 12.52
CA ARG A 322 -8.75 13.38 11.20
C ARG A 322 -9.78 13.30 10.09
N VAL A 323 -11.01 12.87 10.41
CA VAL A 323 -12.17 13.03 9.53
C VAL A 323 -12.76 14.42 9.79
N ASN A 324 -12.57 15.33 8.85
CA ASN A 324 -12.95 16.74 8.98
C ASN A 324 -13.22 17.36 7.60
N PRO A 325 -13.73 18.60 7.51
CA PRO A 325 -14.05 19.22 6.23
C PRO A 325 -12.87 19.34 5.25
N TYR A 326 -11.62 19.37 5.74
CA TYR A 326 -10.45 19.41 4.87
C TYR A 326 -10.18 18.06 4.21
N THR A 327 -10.16 16.98 4.99
CA THR A 327 -9.97 15.63 4.44
C THR A 327 -11.15 15.19 3.58
N PHE A 328 -12.37 15.57 3.96
CA PHE A 328 -13.57 15.38 3.12
C PHE A 328 -13.49 16.17 1.80
N GLY A 329 -12.99 17.41 1.84
CA GLY A 329 -12.80 18.24 0.64
C GLY A 329 -11.74 17.69 -0.33
N GLU A 330 -10.75 16.92 0.16
CA GLU A 330 -9.76 16.23 -0.69
C GLU A 330 -10.34 14.99 -1.38
N ASP A 331 -11.23 14.28 -0.68
CA ASP A 331 -11.92 13.08 -1.14
C ASP A 331 -13.15 12.78 -0.26
N PRO A 332 -14.38 12.95 -0.78
CA PRO A 332 -15.61 12.66 -0.04
C PRO A 332 -15.75 11.20 0.39
N THR A 333 -15.03 10.26 -0.26
CA THR A 333 -15.03 8.85 0.13
C THR A 333 -14.04 8.55 1.25
N LEU A 334 -13.13 9.47 1.56
CA LEU A 334 -12.01 9.32 2.50
C LEU A 334 -11.02 8.19 2.15
N ARG A 335 -11.07 7.63 0.93
CA ARG A 335 -10.08 6.66 0.42
C ARG A 335 -8.69 7.27 0.30
N LYS A 336 -8.61 8.61 0.20
CA LYS A 336 -7.36 9.34 0.28
C LYS A 336 -6.76 9.44 1.69
N LEU A 337 -7.55 9.20 2.74
CA LEU A 337 -7.10 9.16 4.12
C LEU A 337 -6.82 7.71 4.56
N ILE A 338 -7.75 6.81 4.29
CA ILE A 338 -7.63 5.38 4.62
C ILE A 338 -8.23 4.52 3.52
N ASP A 339 -7.48 3.52 3.06
CA ASP A 339 -7.91 2.57 2.03
C ASP A 339 -7.64 1.11 2.45
N VAL A 340 -8.19 0.16 1.70
CA VAL A 340 -8.11 -1.27 1.96
C VAL A 340 -7.03 -1.90 1.10
N VAL A 341 -6.00 -2.43 1.76
CA VAL A 341 -4.90 -3.20 1.17
C VAL A 341 -4.78 -4.48 2.00
N PRO A 342 -5.53 -5.55 1.65
CA PRO A 342 -5.40 -6.84 2.30
C PRO A 342 -4.01 -7.44 2.09
N PHE A 343 -3.79 -8.58 2.71
CA PHE A 343 -2.70 -9.46 2.30
C PHE A 343 -2.97 -9.98 0.88
N GLY A 344 -1.92 -10.10 0.06
CA GLY A 344 -2.05 -10.50 -1.33
C GLY A 344 -1.50 -11.89 -1.63
N LEU A 345 -1.77 -12.34 -2.86
CA LEU A 345 -1.33 -13.61 -3.42
C LEU A 345 -0.22 -13.44 -4.46
N PRO A 346 0.70 -14.41 -4.59
CA PRO A 346 1.62 -14.46 -5.71
C PRO A 346 0.86 -14.49 -7.03
N SER A 347 1.36 -13.76 -8.04
CA SER A 347 0.75 -13.80 -9.38
C SER A 347 0.98 -15.11 -10.12
N LYS A 348 1.99 -15.88 -9.71
CA LYS A 348 2.27 -17.22 -10.23
C LYS A 348 1.38 -18.22 -9.52
N ARG A 349 0.82 -19.16 -10.28
CA ARG A 349 0.09 -20.31 -9.71
C ARG A 349 1.06 -21.19 -8.90
N PRO A 350 0.57 -21.89 -7.86
CA PRO A 350 1.37 -22.87 -7.15
C PRO A 350 1.81 -23.98 -8.12
N LEU A 351 3.04 -24.46 -7.93
CA LEU A 351 3.66 -25.52 -8.70
C LEU A 351 3.87 -26.74 -7.81
N HIS A 352 3.37 -27.89 -8.25
CA HIS A 352 3.68 -29.18 -7.63
C HIS A 352 5.09 -29.60 -8.04
N SER A 353 6.05 -29.49 -7.11
CA SER A 353 7.47 -29.74 -7.35
C SER A 353 7.99 -31.04 -6.73
N ARG A 354 7.30 -31.57 -5.71
CA ARG A 354 7.60 -32.85 -5.07
C ARG A 354 6.36 -33.39 -4.36
N GLN A 355 6.36 -34.69 -4.10
CA GLN A 355 5.39 -35.29 -3.18
C GLN A 355 5.71 -34.88 -1.74
N ALA A 356 4.69 -34.49 -0.97
CA ALA A 356 4.86 -33.94 0.38
C ALA A 356 3.93 -34.51 1.45
N LEU A 357 2.74 -35.00 1.06
CA LEU A 357 1.65 -35.36 1.94
C LEU A 357 1.09 -36.75 1.61
N LYS A 358 0.40 -36.89 0.47
CA LYS A 358 -0.31 -38.13 0.09
C LYS A 358 0.67 -39.23 -0.34
N GLY A 359 0.62 -40.39 0.31
CA GLY A 359 1.55 -41.50 0.10
C GLY A 359 2.96 -41.28 0.68
N VAL A 360 3.20 -40.15 1.35
CA VAL A 360 4.48 -39.80 1.99
C VAL A 360 4.36 -39.79 3.50
N VAL A 361 3.31 -39.16 4.04
CA VAL A 361 3.04 -39.12 5.48
C VAL A 361 2.44 -40.46 5.89
N PRO A 362 3.04 -41.21 6.84
CA PRO A 362 2.49 -42.49 7.28
C PRO A 362 1.04 -42.34 7.78
N GLY A 363 0.13 -43.15 7.23
CA GLY A 363 -1.30 -43.11 7.53
C GLY A 363 -2.14 -42.20 6.61
N ILE A 364 -1.52 -41.55 5.63
CA ILE A 364 -2.20 -40.81 4.55
C ILE A 364 -1.86 -41.49 3.22
N GLU A 365 -2.85 -42.18 2.65
CA GLU A 365 -2.75 -42.90 1.38
C GLU A 365 -2.84 -41.93 0.18
N ALA A 366 -2.58 -42.45 -1.02
CA ALA A 366 -2.52 -41.65 -2.25
C ALA A 366 -3.90 -41.10 -2.68
N ASP A 367 -4.98 -41.78 -2.33
CA ASP A 367 -6.36 -41.49 -2.72
C ASP A 367 -7.23 -40.92 -1.57
N ASP A 368 -6.65 -40.78 -0.37
CA ASP A 368 -7.33 -40.17 0.78
C ASP A 368 -7.78 -38.73 0.46
N PHE A 369 -8.89 -38.33 1.07
CA PHE A 369 -9.41 -36.97 1.02
C PHE A 369 -8.86 -36.16 2.19
N VAL A 370 -8.06 -35.12 1.92
CA VAL A 370 -7.26 -34.43 2.93
C VAL A 370 -7.74 -33.01 3.16
N LEU A 371 -8.10 -32.73 4.41
CA LEU A 371 -8.34 -31.39 4.93
C LEU A 371 -7.03 -30.81 5.45
N LEU A 372 -6.74 -29.58 5.06
CA LEU A 372 -5.52 -28.87 5.46
C LEU A 372 -5.83 -27.74 6.43
N TRP A 373 -5.19 -27.76 7.59
CA TRP A 373 -5.07 -26.60 8.46
C TRP A 373 -3.74 -25.89 8.20
N GLY A 374 -3.81 -24.74 7.52
CA GLY A 374 -2.69 -23.90 7.15
C GLY A 374 -2.12 -23.08 8.31
N GLY A 375 -0.84 -23.30 8.61
CA GLY A 375 -0.08 -22.52 9.60
C GLY A 375 -0.34 -22.91 11.07
N GLY A 376 0.11 -22.04 11.97
CA GLY A 376 0.13 -22.28 13.42
C GLY A 376 -1.25 -22.36 14.08
N ILE A 377 -1.27 -22.98 15.26
CA ILE A 377 -2.41 -22.99 16.18
C ILE A 377 -2.20 -21.88 17.22
N TYR A 378 -3.12 -20.91 17.25
CA TYR A 378 -3.06 -19.72 18.10
C TYR A 378 -4.28 -19.64 19.03
N ASN A 379 -4.18 -18.88 20.12
CA ASN A 379 -5.24 -18.77 21.13
C ASN A 379 -6.55 -18.13 20.63
N TRP A 380 -6.50 -17.41 19.50
CA TRP A 380 -7.67 -16.83 18.81
C TRP A 380 -8.21 -17.73 17.67
N LEU A 381 -7.75 -18.98 17.62
CA LEU A 381 -8.29 -20.07 16.81
C LEU A 381 -8.90 -21.12 17.72
N ASP A 382 -9.73 -21.98 17.17
CA ASP A 382 -10.32 -23.09 17.91
C ASP A 382 -10.36 -24.35 17.04
N PRO A 383 -9.29 -25.18 17.06
CA PRO A 383 -9.30 -26.46 16.34
C PRO A 383 -10.18 -27.51 17.04
N ARG A 384 -10.69 -27.29 18.26
CA ARG A 384 -11.35 -28.34 19.05
C ARG A 384 -12.67 -28.78 18.43
N VAL A 385 -13.44 -27.85 17.84
CA VAL A 385 -14.66 -28.19 17.09
C VAL A 385 -14.35 -29.09 15.90
N LEU A 386 -13.26 -28.78 15.18
CA LEU A 386 -12.79 -29.57 14.04
C LEU A 386 -12.30 -30.96 14.48
N ILE A 387 -11.51 -31.06 15.55
CA ILE A 387 -11.04 -32.34 16.07
C ILE A 387 -12.21 -33.24 16.51
N ARG A 388 -13.23 -32.68 17.17
CA ARG A 388 -14.44 -33.43 17.53
C ARG A 388 -15.23 -33.87 16.30
N ALA A 389 -15.29 -33.05 15.24
CA ALA A 389 -15.92 -33.44 13.99
C ALA A 389 -15.14 -34.58 13.31
N MET A 390 -13.81 -34.53 13.32
CA MET A 390 -12.97 -35.59 12.74
C MET A 390 -13.14 -36.95 13.43
N GLU A 391 -13.43 -36.98 14.74
CA GLU A 391 -13.77 -38.23 15.44
C GLU A 391 -15.06 -38.87 14.89
N LYS A 392 -16.10 -38.08 14.69
CA LYS A 392 -17.36 -38.54 14.07
C LYS A 392 -17.18 -38.94 12.61
N VAL A 393 -16.43 -38.15 11.85
CA VAL A 393 -16.11 -38.45 10.44
C VAL A 393 -15.35 -39.78 10.35
N TRP A 394 -14.40 -40.05 11.25
CA TRP A 394 -13.67 -41.32 11.27
C TRP A 394 -14.58 -42.55 11.38
N GLY A 395 -15.66 -42.44 12.15
CA GLY A 395 -16.66 -43.51 12.29
C GLY A 395 -17.47 -43.78 11.02
N LEU A 396 -17.46 -42.85 10.05
CA LEU A 396 -18.24 -42.92 8.81
C LEU A 396 -17.36 -43.12 7.56
N ARG A 397 -16.21 -42.44 7.49
CA ARG A 397 -15.26 -42.47 6.39
C ARG A 397 -13.83 -42.38 6.90
N GLN A 398 -13.08 -43.47 6.74
CA GLN A 398 -11.70 -43.59 7.20
C GLN A 398 -10.68 -43.01 6.22
N ASP A 399 -11.10 -42.73 4.99
CA ASP A 399 -10.28 -42.13 3.95
C ASP A 399 -10.24 -40.59 4.03
N ILE A 400 -10.96 -39.99 4.98
CA ILE A 400 -10.92 -38.54 5.23
C ILE A 400 -9.91 -38.21 6.34
N LYS A 401 -8.88 -37.43 6.02
CA LYS A 401 -7.77 -37.08 6.91
C LYS A 401 -7.71 -35.57 7.16
N LEU A 402 -7.24 -35.18 8.33
CA LEU A 402 -6.91 -33.79 8.69
C LEU A 402 -5.41 -33.66 8.93
N PHE A 403 -4.77 -32.72 8.25
CA PHE A 403 -3.35 -32.42 8.39
C PHE A 403 -3.12 -30.97 8.85
N PHE A 404 -2.41 -30.80 9.96
CA PHE A 404 -1.94 -29.49 10.42
C PHE A 404 -0.55 -29.20 9.85
N LEU A 405 -0.43 -28.16 9.03
CA LEU A 405 0.75 -27.89 8.21
C LEU A 405 1.99 -27.48 9.02
N GLY A 406 1.82 -26.70 10.09
CA GLY A 406 2.95 -26.22 10.88
C GLY A 406 2.50 -25.71 12.23
N VAL A 407 2.57 -26.58 13.24
CA VAL A 407 1.99 -26.34 14.56
C VAL A 407 2.79 -25.33 15.39
N LYS A 408 4.12 -25.24 15.21
CA LYS A 408 5.02 -24.39 15.99
C LYS A 408 5.62 -23.24 15.16
N HIS A 409 5.52 -22.00 15.67
CA HIS A 409 6.04 -20.80 15.00
C HIS A 409 7.59 -20.82 14.86
N PRO A 410 8.17 -20.31 13.75
CA PRO A 410 9.62 -20.37 13.50
C PRO A 410 10.41 -19.36 14.35
N ASN A 411 9.81 -18.22 14.71
CA ASN A 411 10.43 -17.25 15.61
C ASN A 411 10.36 -17.77 17.07
N PRO A 412 11.51 -18.06 17.72
CA PRO A 412 11.54 -18.60 19.09
C PRO A 412 11.07 -17.59 20.15
N GLN A 413 10.97 -16.30 19.80
CA GLN A 413 10.43 -15.26 20.70
C GLN A 413 8.90 -15.29 20.79
N VAL A 414 8.22 -16.01 19.89
CA VAL A 414 6.77 -16.21 19.97
C VAL A 414 6.51 -17.34 20.96
N LYS A 415 5.88 -17.00 22.10
CA LYS A 415 5.58 -17.94 23.18
C LYS A 415 4.73 -19.11 22.67
N GLU A 416 5.09 -20.33 23.04
CA GLU A 416 4.27 -21.51 22.75
C GLU A 416 2.90 -21.39 23.45
N LEU A 417 1.84 -21.57 22.67
CA LEU A 417 0.48 -21.24 23.07
C LEU A 417 -0.24 -22.49 23.60
N ALA A 418 -1.01 -22.32 24.69
CA ALA A 418 -1.73 -23.40 25.37
C ALA A 418 -2.61 -24.23 24.42
N MET A 419 -3.20 -23.58 23.40
CA MET A 419 -4.06 -24.20 22.41
C MET A 419 -3.40 -25.36 21.64
N VAL A 420 -2.08 -25.33 21.41
CA VAL A 420 -1.35 -26.44 20.77
C VAL A 420 -1.46 -27.71 21.61
N ASN A 421 -1.15 -27.61 22.91
CA ASN A 421 -1.16 -28.73 23.84
C ASN A 421 -2.58 -29.27 24.05
N GLU A 422 -3.59 -28.38 24.11
CA GLU A 422 -5.00 -28.78 24.18
C GLU A 422 -5.42 -29.57 22.93
N THR A 423 -4.98 -29.16 21.75
CA THR A 423 -5.32 -29.81 20.47
C THR A 423 -4.75 -31.22 20.42
N VAL A 424 -3.45 -31.39 20.74
CA VAL A 424 -2.80 -32.71 20.75
C VAL A 424 -3.44 -33.63 21.80
N SER A 425 -3.69 -33.12 23.00
CA SER A 425 -4.31 -33.89 24.08
C SER A 425 -5.72 -34.36 23.71
N LEU A 426 -6.52 -33.49 23.09
CA LEU A 426 -7.86 -33.84 22.63
C LEU A 426 -7.83 -34.94 21.56
N ALA A 427 -6.97 -34.81 20.55
CA ALA A 427 -6.83 -35.82 19.49
C ALA A 427 -6.38 -37.19 20.03
N ARG A 428 -5.48 -37.21 21.03
CA ARG A 428 -5.06 -38.44 21.72
C ARG A 428 -6.18 -39.05 22.56
N ASN A 429 -6.89 -38.23 23.33
CA ASN A 429 -8.00 -38.69 24.18
C ASN A 429 -9.15 -39.29 23.36
N LEU A 430 -9.39 -38.76 22.15
CA LEU A 430 -10.37 -39.29 21.21
C LEU A 430 -9.83 -40.46 20.36
N GLY A 431 -8.55 -40.84 20.52
CA GLY A 431 -7.96 -42.00 19.85
C GLY A 431 -7.75 -41.85 18.34
N ILE A 432 -7.75 -40.61 17.83
CA ILE A 432 -7.67 -40.24 16.40
C ILE A 432 -6.33 -39.62 15.96
N TYR A 433 -5.46 -39.31 16.93
CA TYR A 433 -4.09 -38.86 16.69
C TYR A 433 -3.31 -39.90 15.87
N GLU A 434 -2.65 -39.46 14.79
CA GLU A 434 -1.89 -40.28 13.82
C GLU A 434 -2.72 -41.39 13.14
N LYS A 435 -4.05 -41.25 13.11
CA LYS A 435 -4.96 -42.13 12.35
C LYS A 435 -5.74 -41.38 11.27
N ASN A 436 -6.40 -40.30 11.69
CA ASN A 436 -7.03 -39.35 10.77
C ASN A 436 -6.82 -37.89 11.17
N VAL A 437 -6.10 -37.62 12.25
CA VAL A 437 -5.57 -36.30 12.57
C VAL A 437 -4.05 -36.37 12.69
N PHE A 438 -3.37 -35.60 11.85
CA PHE A 438 -1.91 -35.57 11.75
C PHE A 438 -1.40 -34.15 12.05
N LEU A 439 -0.36 -34.04 12.87
CA LEU A 439 0.20 -32.77 13.29
C LEU A 439 1.66 -32.65 12.88
N ASN A 440 1.97 -31.74 11.96
CA ASN A 440 3.36 -31.41 11.63
C ASN A 440 3.91 -30.37 12.62
N PHE A 441 4.81 -30.80 13.50
CA PHE A 441 5.47 -29.91 14.46
C PHE A 441 6.59 -29.06 13.84
N GLY A 442 7.05 -29.40 12.64
CA GLY A 442 7.99 -28.58 11.88
C GLY A 442 7.32 -27.35 11.26
N TRP A 443 8.12 -26.36 10.86
CA TRP A 443 7.64 -25.24 10.04
C TRP A 443 8.05 -25.47 8.59
N VAL A 444 7.06 -25.57 7.70
CA VAL A 444 7.29 -25.75 6.26
C VAL A 444 7.88 -24.46 5.69
N GLU A 445 8.89 -24.61 4.83
CA GLU A 445 9.49 -23.47 4.15
C GLU A 445 8.44 -22.77 3.26
N TYR A 446 8.54 -21.44 3.17
CA TYR A 446 7.52 -20.64 2.49
C TYR A 446 7.25 -21.12 1.06
N GLU A 447 8.30 -21.37 0.27
CA GLU A 447 8.16 -21.83 -1.12
C GLU A 447 7.72 -23.30 -1.25
N ASP A 448 7.81 -24.10 -0.18
CA ASP A 448 7.48 -25.53 -0.22
C ASP A 448 6.01 -25.80 0.17
N ARG A 449 5.34 -24.84 0.83
CA ARG A 449 3.93 -24.94 1.24
C ARG A 449 2.97 -25.26 0.08
N GLN A 450 3.33 -24.88 -1.14
CA GLN A 450 2.55 -25.14 -2.35
C GLN A 450 2.32 -26.63 -2.61
N ASN A 451 3.28 -27.49 -2.25
CA ASN A 451 3.17 -28.94 -2.45
C ASN A 451 2.08 -29.52 -1.54
N TYR A 452 2.05 -29.10 -0.27
CA TYR A 452 1.02 -29.51 0.68
C TYR A 452 -0.37 -29.00 0.29
N LEU A 453 -0.46 -27.76 -0.19
CA LEU A 453 -1.72 -27.19 -0.68
C LEU A 453 -2.26 -27.99 -1.87
N LEU A 454 -1.41 -28.27 -2.87
CA LEU A 454 -1.82 -29.00 -4.09
C LEU A 454 -2.09 -30.49 -3.87
N GLU A 455 -1.63 -31.07 -2.75
CA GLU A 455 -1.96 -32.42 -2.33
C GLU A 455 -3.11 -32.49 -1.32
N SER A 456 -3.72 -31.36 -0.98
CA SER A 456 -4.92 -31.32 -0.13
C SER A 456 -6.16 -31.10 -0.99
N ASP A 457 -7.33 -31.44 -0.44
CA ASP A 457 -8.60 -31.32 -1.14
C ASP A 457 -9.44 -30.14 -0.63
N VAL A 458 -9.32 -29.81 0.67
CA VAL A 458 -10.09 -28.74 1.32
C VAL A 458 -9.20 -27.97 2.29
N GLY A 459 -9.28 -26.63 2.25
CA GLY A 459 -8.71 -25.78 3.29
C GLY A 459 -9.69 -25.64 4.45
N VAL A 460 -9.24 -25.87 5.70
CA VAL A 460 -10.08 -25.73 6.88
C VAL A 460 -9.48 -24.79 7.90
N ILE A 461 -10.34 -24.02 8.56
CA ILE A 461 -10.00 -23.15 9.68
C ILE A 461 -11.21 -23.05 10.61
N SER A 462 -10.99 -23.05 11.91
CA SER A 462 -12.06 -22.75 12.87
C SER A 462 -11.56 -21.83 13.97
N HIS A 463 -12.46 -20.97 14.44
CA HIS A 463 -12.19 -19.93 15.42
C HIS A 463 -13.47 -19.54 16.16
N PRO A 464 -13.33 -18.96 17.36
CA PRO A 464 -14.48 -18.41 18.05
C PRO A 464 -14.96 -17.09 17.40
N GLU A 465 -16.16 -16.67 17.75
CA GLU A 465 -16.88 -15.47 17.32
C GLU A 465 -16.72 -14.41 18.41
N HIS A 466 -15.61 -13.70 18.38
CA HIS A 466 -15.33 -12.57 19.28
C HIS A 466 -14.94 -11.32 18.49
N ILE A 467 -14.75 -10.20 19.19
CA ILE A 467 -14.46 -8.90 18.57
C ILE A 467 -13.19 -8.91 17.70
N GLU A 468 -12.15 -9.67 18.07
CA GLU A 468 -10.96 -9.83 17.23
C GLU A 468 -11.32 -10.51 15.90
N THR A 469 -11.99 -11.66 15.91
CA THR A 469 -12.51 -12.36 14.72
C THR A 469 -13.25 -11.42 13.78
N ARG A 470 -14.15 -10.56 14.29
CA ARG A 470 -14.90 -9.61 13.44
C ARG A 470 -14.00 -8.74 12.57
N PHE A 471 -12.85 -8.33 13.10
CA PHE A 471 -11.89 -7.46 12.43
C PHE A 471 -10.63 -8.20 11.98
N ALA A 472 -10.55 -9.52 12.16
CA ALA A 472 -9.43 -10.31 11.73
C ALA A 472 -9.46 -10.48 10.20
N PHE A 473 -8.27 -10.58 9.62
CA PHE A 473 -8.09 -10.97 8.24
C PHE A 473 -7.21 -12.23 8.23
N ARG A 474 -7.85 -13.40 8.22
CA ARG A 474 -7.21 -14.70 8.45
C ARG A 474 -6.41 -15.12 7.21
N THR A 475 -5.21 -14.57 7.05
CA THR A 475 -4.36 -14.69 5.84
C THR A 475 -4.14 -16.11 5.34
N ARG A 476 -4.20 -17.14 6.19
CA ARG A 476 -4.12 -18.56 5.78
C ARG A 476 -5.19 -18.96 4.76
N VAL A 477 -6.38 -18.35 4.82
CA VAL A 477 -7.46 -18.63 3.87
C VAL A 477 -7.06 -18.21 2.46
N LEU A 478 -6.17 -17.22 2.33
CA LEU A 478 -5.67 -16.82 1.01
C LEU A 478 -4.82 -17.91 0.36
N ASP A 479 -4.01 -18.66 1.11
CA ASP A 479 -3.26 -19.78 0.54
C ASP A 479 -4.20 -20.86 -0.02
N TYR A 480 -5.37 -21.07 0.60
CA TYR A 480 -6.41 -21.95 0.06
C TYR A 480 -7.00 -21.39 -1.24
N ILE A 481 -7.27 -20.08 -1.28
CA ILE A 481 -7.71 -19.39 -2.50
C ILE A 481 -6.66 -19.52 -3.62
N TRP A 482 -5.39 -19.35 -3.28
CA TRP A 482 -4.27 -19.43 -4.22
C TRP A 482 -4.12 -20.82 -4.85
N ALA A 483 -4.39 -21.87 -4.08
CA ALA A 483 -4.36 -23.26 -4.54
C ALA A 483 -5.72 -23.78 -5.05
N HIS A 484 -6.73 -22.91 -5.11
CA HIS A 484 -8.11 -23.26 -5.46
C HIS A 484 -8.70 -24.41 -4.63
N LEU A 485 -8.39 -24.46 -3.33
CA LEU A 485 -8.98 -25.40 -2.39
C LEU A 485 -10.31 -24.85 -1.86
N PRO A 486 -11.44 -25.57 -2.02
CA PRO A 486 -12.68 -25.23 -1.33
C PRO A 486 -12.47 -25.09 0.18
N ILE A 487 -13.21 -24.17 0.81
CA ILE A 487 -12.93 -23.73 2.18
C ILE A 487 -14.04 -24.16 3.12
N ILE A 488 -13.69 -24.77 4.25
CA ILE A 488 -14.59 -24.92 5.39
C ILE A 488 -14.12 -23.98 6.51
N THR A 489 -14.98 -23.06 6.93
CA THR A 489 -14.65 -22.11 8.01
C THR A 489 -15.78 -21.92 9.01
N THR A 490 -15.44 -21.52 10.23
CA THR A 490 -16.43 -20.91 11.13
C THR A 490 -16.75 -19.49 10.68
N LYS A 491 -17.96 -19.01 10.97
CA LYS A 491 -18.39 -17.64 10.67
C LYS A 491 -17.71 -16.59 11.56
N GLY A 492 -17.69 -15.34 11.10
CA GLY A 492 -17.49 -14.16 11.96
C GLY A 492 -16.50 -13.14 11.41
N ASP A 493 -15.61 -13.52 10.49
CA ASP A 493 -14.59 -12.64 9.91
C ASP A 493 -14.89 -12.25 8.46
N SER A 494 -14.06 -11.37 7.89
CA SER A 494 -14.28 -10.86 6.52
C SER A 494 -14.09 -11.93 5.43
N LEU A 495 -13.27 -12.95 5.67
CA LEU A 495 -13.02 -14.03 4.72
C LEU A 495 -14.10 -15.12 4.82
N SER A 496 -14.67 -15.35 6.00
CA SER A 496 -15.85 -16.20 6.14
C SER A 496 -17.07 -15.64 5.40
N ASP A 497 -17.26 -14.30 5.41
CA ASP A 497 -18.31 -13.67 4.61
C ASP A 497 -18.05 -13.85 3.11
N LEU A 498 -16.80 -13.66 2.67
CA LEU A 498 -16.38 -13.90 1.28
C LEU A 498 -16.65 -15.33 0.82
N VAL A 499 -16.40 -16.32 1.68
CA VAL A 499 -16.67 -17.74 1.37
C VAL A 499 -18.15 -17.96 1.04
N VAL A 500 -19.06 -17.30 1.76
CA VAL A 500 -20.51 -17.36 1.49
C VAL A 500 -20.87 -16.57 0.24
N GLU A 501 -20.44 -15.31 0.16
CA GLU A 501 -20.81 -14.37 -0.92
C GLU A 501 -20.37 -14.86 -2.30
N GLU A 502 -19.17 -15.44 -2.39
CA GLU A 502 -18.58 -15.89 -3.65
C GLU A 502 -18.73 -17.41 -3.87
N GLY A 503 -19.37 -18.14 -2.94
CA GLY A 503 -19.59 -19.58 -3.05
C GLY A 503 -18.29 -20.39 -3.08
N LEU A 504 -17.32 -20.05 -2.22
CA LEU A 504 -15.99 -20.67 -2.17
C LEU A 504 -15.94 -21.93 -1.28
N GLY A 505 -17.03 -22.21 -0.58
CA GLY A 505 -17.14 -23.38 0.28
C GLY A 505 -18.28 -23.29 1.29
N LEU A 506 -18.04 -23.74 2.51
CA LEU A 506 -19.06 -23.85 3.56
C LEU A 506 -18.65 -23.11 4.83
N VAL A 507 -19.63 -22.42 5.42
CA VAL A 507 -19.45 -21.69 6.67
C VAL A 507 -20.38 -22.27 7.74
N VAL A 508 -19.81 -22.61 8.89
CA VAL A 508 -20.54 -23.16 10.03
C VAL A 508 -20.50 -22.23 11.24
N LYS A 509 -21.39 -22.43 12.20
CA LYS A 509 -21.33 -21.69 13.47
C LYS A 509 -20.15 -22.18 14.32
N GLU A 510 -19.52 -21.28 15.08
CA GLU A 510 -18.59 -21.71 16.12
C GLU A 510 -19.25 -22.75 17.05
N THR A 511 -18.50 -23.76 17.48
CA THR A 511 -18.92 -24.88 18.35
C THR A 511 -19.89 -25.93 17.75
N ASP A 512 -20.42 -25.71 16.54
CA ASP A 512 -21.35 -26.66 15.91
C ASP A 512 -20.60 -27.83 15.26
N VAL A 513 -20.42 -28.90 16.03
CA VAL A 513 -19.71 -30.10 15.59
C VAL A 513 -20.47 -30.83 14.48
N GLU A 514 -21.80 -30.94 14.55
CA GLU A 514 -22.57 -31.68 13.54
C GLU A 514 -22.55 -30.96 12.20
N ALA A 515 -22.74 -29.63 12.19
CA ALA A 515 -22.62 -28.85 10.96
C ALA A 515 -21.20 -28.95 10.34
N MET A 516 -20.16 -29.02 11.18
CA MET A 516 -18.79 -29.26 10.71
C MET A 516 -18.65 -30.65 10.07
N VAL A 517 -19.22 -31.70 10.67
CA VAL A 517 -19.23 -33.06 10.10
C VAL A 517 -19.95 -33.08 8.75
N GLU A 518 -21.14 -32.50 8.67
CA GLU A 518 -21.93 -32.41 7.44
C GLU A 518 -21.17 -31.67 6.34
N ALA A 519 -20.51 -30.56 6.68
CA ALA A 519 -19.70 -29.79 5.73
C ALA A 519 -18.53 -30.61 5.17
N ILE A 520 -17.82 -31.36 6.03
CA ILE A 520 -16.71 -32.22 5.63
C ILE A 520 -17.20 -33.34 4.71
N LEU A 521 -18.26 -34.05 5.11
CA LEU A 521 -18.81 -35.16 4.33
C LEU A 521 -19.36 -34.71 2.99
N ARG A 522 -20.02 -33.53 2.94
CA ARG A 522 -20.51 -32.95 1.70
C ARG A 522 -19.36 -32.61 0.76
N MET A 523 -18.32 -31.94 1.23
CA MET A 523 -17.14 -31.64 0.39
C MET A 523 -16.49 -32.91 -0.18
N ALA A 524 -16.47 -34.00 0.58
CA ALA A 524 -15.87 -35.26 0.16
C ALA A 524 -16.78 -36.12 -0.77
N SER A 525 -18.07 -35.81 -0.88
CA SER A 525 -19.06 -36.68 -1.56
C SER A 525 -19.81 -35.99 -2.70
N ASP A 526 -20.10 -34.68 -2.57
CA ASP A 526 -20.83 -33.87 -3.54
C ASP A 526 -19.85 -33.24 -4.55
N LYS A 527 -19.54 -33.99 -5.61
CA LYS A 527 -18.57 -33.56 -6.64
C LYS A 527 -19.02 -32.32 -7.41
N GLU A 528 -20.32 -32.16 -7.64
CA GLU A 528 -20.85 -31.00 -8.37
C GLU A 528 -20.65 -29.72 -7.54
N PHE A 529 -21.00 -29.77 -6.25
CA PHE A 529 -20.75 -28.66 -5.34
C PHE A 529 -19.26 -28.35 -5.21
N TYR A 530 -18.41 -29.37 -5.03
CA TYR A 530 -16.96 -29.20 -4.96
C TYR A 530 -16.41 -28.47 -6.20
N GLN A 531 -16.78 -28.92 -7.40
CA GLN A 531 -16.34 -28.31 -8.64
C GLN A 531 -16.86 -26.88 -8.81
N SER A 532 -18.08 -26.58 -8.35
CA SER A 532 -18.61 -25.21 -8.34
C SER A 532 -17.77 -24.28 -7.47
N CYS A 533 -17.31 -24.74 -6.30
CA CYS A 533 -16.42 -23.97 -5.42
C CYS A 533 -15.06 -23.71 -6.09
N VAL A 534 -14.47 -24.73 -6.73
CA VAL A 534 -13.20 -24.59 -7.47
C VAL A 534 -13.31 -23.55 -8.59
N GLN A 535 -14.39 -23.59 -9.40
CA GLN A 535 -14.61 -22.60 -10.46
C GLN A 535 -14.77 -21.18 -9.91
N ASN A 536 -15.43 -21.02 -8.76
CA ASN A 536 -15.54 -19.73 -8.10
C ASN A 536 -14.18 -19.24 -7.59
N LEU A 537 -13.35 -20.13 -7.03
CA LEU A 537 -11.99 -19.81 -6.59
C LEU A 537 -11.11 -19.35 -7.75
N GLU A 538 -11.17 -20.01 -8.91
CA GLU A 538 -10.45 -19.59 -10.13
C GLU A 538 -10.82 -18.18 -10.58
N ARG A 539 -12.09 -17.79 -10.39
CA ARG A 539 -12.60 -16.44 -10.71
C ARG A 539 -12.16 -15.39 -9.68
N VAL A 540 -12.11 -15.76 -8.40
CA VAL A 540 -11.87 -14.83 -7.29
C VAL A 540 -10.38 -14.63 -7.00
N GLU A 541 -9.55 -15.66 -7.14
CA GLU A 541 -8.09 -15.61 -6.88
C GLU A 541 -7.40 -14.39 -7.50
N PRO A 542 -7.62 -14.04 -8.78
CA PRO A 542 -6.92 -12.93 -9.41
C PRO A 542 -7.12 -11.59 -8.69
N CYS A 543 -8.28 -11.39 -8.05
CA CYS A 543 -8.61 -10.17 -7.30
C CYS A 543 -7.75 -9.98 -6.04
N PHE A 544 -7.16 -11.06 -5.53
CA PHE A 544 -6.33 -11.04 -4.33
C PHE A 544 -4.82 -10.98 -4.63
N ARG A 545 -4.40 -10.96 -5.90
CA ARG A 545 -2.97 -10.87 -6.23
C ARG A 545 -2.35 -9.58 -5.75
N TRP A 546 -1.07 -9.62 -5.36
CA TRP A 546 -0.34 -8.47 -4.81
C TRP A 546 -0.43 -7.22 -5.70
N ASN A 547 -0.33 -7.37 -7.02
CA ASN A 547 -0.46 -6.27 -7.99
C ASN A 547 -1.87 -5.64 -7.99
N GLU A 548 -2.90 -6.43 -7.67
CA GLU A 548 -4.28 -5.97 -7.62
C GLU A 548 -4.59 -5.29 -6.28
N VAL A 549 -4.28 -5.96 -5.16
CA VAL A 549 -4.59 -5.44 -3.82
C VAL A 549 -3.75 -4.22 -3.43
N SER A 550 -2.56 -4.06 -4.03
CA SER A 550 -1.66 -2.92 -3.75
C SER A 550 -1.99 -1.66 -4.56
N LYS A 551 -3.02 -1.68 -5.41
CA LYS A 551 -3.45 -0.51 -6.22
C LYS A 551 -3.62 0.78 -5.38
N PRO A 552 -4.18 0.77 -4.16
CA PRO A 552 -4.22 1.97 -3.31
C PRO A 552 -2.85 2.56 -3.00
N LEU A 553 -1.86 1.72 -2.69
CA LEU A 553 -0.48 2.15 -2.44
C LEU A 553 0.17 2.69 -3.71
N ILE A 554 -0.04 2.03 -4.86
CA ILE A 554 0.47 2.50 -6.15
C ILE A 554 -0.12 3.88 -6.48
N ARG A 555 -1.43 4.09 -6.26
CA ARG A 555 -2.07 5.41 -6.41
C ARG A 555 -1.49 6.45 -5.45
N PHE A 556 -1.14 6.05 -4.24
CA PHE A 556 -0.48 6.95 -3.29
C PHE A 556 0.96 7.29 -3.69
N LEU A 557 1.74 6.34 -4.23
CA LEU A 557 3.07 6.62 -4.78
C LEU A 557 3.04 7.60 -5.95
N GLN A 558 1.99 7.51 -6.77
CA GLN A 558 1.77 8.41 -7.89
C GLN A 558 1.34 9.82 -7.46
N ASP A 559 0.74 9.93 -6.28
CA ASP A 559 0.26 11.18 -5.69
C ASP A 559 0.49 11.15 -4.16
N PRO A 560 1.76 11.30 -3.73
CA PRO A 560 2.07 11.30 -2.32
C PRO A 560 1.68 12.64 -1.73
N ARG A 561 1.08 12.58 -0.55
CA ARG A 561 0.58 13.76 0.15
C ARG A 561 0.81 13.63 1.64
N ILE A 562 1.15 14.75 2.24
CA ILE A 562 0.92 14.99 3.66
C ILE A 562 -0.56 15.37 3.82
N SER A 563 -1.24 14.74 4.77
CA SER A 563 -2.67 14.91 4.99
C SER A 563 -3.02 16.37 5.28
N ALA A 564 -4.17 16.84 4.76
CA ALA A 564 -4.60 18.23 4.98
C ALA A 564 -4.75 18.60 6.46
N SER A 565 -5.10 17.61 7.30
CA SER A 565 -5.19 17.77 8.76
C SER A 565 -3.84 18.21 9.36
N LYS A 566 -2.75 17.53 8.99
CA LYS A 566 -1.39 17.83 9.48
C LYS A 566 -0.89 19.16 8.94
N LYS A 567 -1.13 19.47 7.66
CA LYS A 567 -0.75 20.76 7.05
C LYS A 567 -1.32 21.97 7.80
N LYS A 568 -2.55 21.87 8.33
CA LYS A 568 -3.17 22.96 9.10
C LYS A 568 -2.70 23.02 10.55
N HIS A 569 -2.49 21.90 11.23
CA HIS A 569 -1.91 21.91 12.57
C HIS A 569 -0.49 22.51 12.57
N LEU A 570 0.32 22.17 11.56
CA LEU A 570 1.63 22.79 11.33
C LEU A 570 1.52 24.30 11.05
N ALA A 571 0.47 24.74 10.34
CA ALA A 571 0.24 26.16 10.07
C ALA A 571 -0.35 26.94 11.28
N SER A 572 -1.03 26.27 12.21
CA SER A 572 -1.66 26.88 13.39
C SER A 572 -0.81 26.79 14.67
N GLY A 573 0.32 26.07 14.66
CA GLY A 573 1.23 25.93 15.80
C GLY A 573 0.62 25.22 17.01
N GLN A 574 -0.44 24.43 16.82
CA GLN A 574 -1.07 23.65 17.89
C GLN A 574 -0.60 22.19 17.78
N GLU A 575 0.41 21.82 18.57
CA GLU A 575 0.99 20.47 18.60
C GLU A 575 0.30 19.50 19.57
N GLU A 576 -0.77 19.90 20.25
CA GLU A 576 -1.41 19.03 21.23
C GLU A 576 -2.25 17.94 20.56
N ILE A 577 -1.84 16.68 20.74
CA ILE A 577 -2.74 15.51 20.63
C ILE A 577 -3.98 15.87 21.44
N PRO A 578 -5.19 15.88 20.85
CA PRO A 578 -6.38 16.17 21.63
C PRO A 578 -6.44 15.18 22.78
N GLN A 579 -6.20 15.65 24.01
CA GLN A 579 -6.61 14.86 25.16
C GLN A 579 -8.12 14.62 25.00
N PRO A 580 -8.63 13.41 25.28
CA PRO A 580 -10.07 13.19 25.28
C PRO A 580 -10.66 14.33 26.13
N MET A 581 -11.60 15.07 25.56
CA MET A 581 -12.19 16.27 26.16
C MET A 581 -12.76 15.94 27.55
N ALA A 582 -11.92 15.93 28.57
CA ALA A 582 -12.31 16.02 29.95
C ALA A 582 -12.42 17.52 30.24
N LYS A 583 -13.68 17.99 30.15
CA LYS A 583 -14.18 19.34 30.45
C LYS A 583 -14.01 20.37 29.33
N VAL A 584 -15.01 20.42 28.44
CA VAL A 584 -15.47 21.71 27.90
C VAL A 584 -16.11 22.49 29.05
N GLY A 585 -15.26 23.19 29.78
CA GLY A 585 -15.64 24.33 30.59
C GLY A 585 -14.70 25.45 30.21
N GLN A 586 -15.02 26.21 29.16
CA GLN A 586 -14.33 27.48 28.92
C GLN A 586 -14.54 28.35 30.17
N ARG A 587 -13.51 28.46 31.03
CA ARG A 587 -13.48 29.51 32.05
C ARG A 587 -13.46 30.84 31.30
N LYS A 588 -14.59 31.55 31.32
CA LYS A 588 -14.70 32.88 30.71
C LYS A 588 -13.78 33.83 31.48
N GLY A 589 -13.15 34.80 30.81
CA GLY A 589 -12.25 35.74 31.49
C GLY A 589 -12.98 36.60 32.52
N PHE A 590 -12.25 37.13 33.52
CA PHE A 590 -12.80 37.99 34.58
C PHE A 590 -13.64 39.18 34.05
N SER A 591 -13.28 39.72 32.88
CA SER A 591 -14.01 40.81 32.22
C SER A 591 -15.43 40.43 31.81
N TYR A 592 -15.67 39.17 31.43
CA TYR A 592 -17.00 38.66 31.11
C TYR A 592 -17.88 38.61 32.35
N TYR A 593 -17.32 38.09 33.47
CA TYR A 593 -18.07 38.00 34.72
C TYR A 593 -18.42 39.38 35.28
N GLY A 594 -17.48 40.33 35.19
CA GLY A 594 -17.72 41.73 35.57
C GLY A 594 -18.81 42.41 34.74
N ARG A 595 -18.81 42.26 33.41
CA ARG A 595 -19.87 42.84 32.55
C ARG A 595 -21.26 42.27 32.86
N ARG A 596 -21.36 40.97 33.08
CA ARG A 596 -22.61 40.30 33.47
C ARG A 596 -23.08 40.70 34.87
N LEU A 597 -22.16 40.92 35.80
CA LEU A 597 -22.47 41.44 37.13
C LEU A 597 -23.12 42.83 37.03
N PHE A 598 -22.50 43.75 36.28
CA PHE A 598 -23.05 45.09 36.04
C PHE A 598 -24.40 45.05 35.30
N TYR A 599 -24.57 44.13 34.36
CA TYR A 599 -25.84 43.92 33.68
C TYR A 599 -26.95 43.50 34.66
N HIS A 600 -26.69 42.51 35.52
CA HIS A 600 -27.69 42.07 36.50
C HIS A 600 -27.99 43.12 37.57
N LEU A 601 -26.98 43.88 38.01
CA LEU A 601 -27.15 45.02 38.93
C LEU A 601 -28.06 46.09 38.33
N ARG A 602 -27.90 46.40 37.05
CA ARG A 602 -28.60 47.50 36.39
C ARG A 602 -29.98 47.13 35.86
N GLN A 603 -30.18 45.87 35.45
CA GLN A 603 -31.39 45.45 34.71
C GLN A 603 -32.21 44.36 35.41
N SER A 604 -31.62 43.58 36.31
CA SER A 604 -32.27 42.38 36.88
C SER A 604 -32.55 42.46 38.39
N GLY A 605 -32.05 43.49 39.07
CA GLY A 605 -32.24 43.70 40.52
C GLY A 605 -31.28 42.91 41.42
N TRP A 606 -31.26 43.27 42.71
CA TRP A 606 -30.25 42.81 43.68
C TRP A 606 -30.25 41.29 43.86
N ARG A 607 -31.43 40.66 43.88
CA ARG A 607 -31.60 39.24 44.19
C ARG A 607 -30.99 38.32 43.11
N LYS A 608 -31.23 38.61 41.83
CA LYS A 608 -30.64 37.88 40.70
C LYS A 608 -29.14 38.14 40.53
N THR A 609 -28.68 39.32 40.94
CA THR A 609 -27.24 39.64 40.98
C THR A 609 -26.52 38.75 41.99
N TRP A 610 -27.09 38.55 43.18
CA TRP A 610 -26.50 37.70 44.21
C TRP A 610 -26.51 36.21 43.84
N GLU A 611 -27.57 35.71 43.20
CA GLU A 611 -27.58 34.35 42.65
C GLU A 611 -26.49 34.16 41.58
N TYR A 612 -26.32 35.15 40.70
CA TYR A 612 -25.26 35.12 39.70
C TYR A 612 -23.87 35.08 40.33
N VAL A 613 -23.58 35.95 41.32
CA VAL A 613 -22.31 35.93 42.07
C VAL A 613 -22.10 34.59 42.77
N GLY A 614 -23.15 34.05 43.42
CA GLY A 614 -23.10 32.76 44.10
C GLY A 614 -22.77 31.59 43.16
N ASN A 615 -23.32 31.60 41.95
CA ASN A 615 -23.03 30.57 40.94
C ASN A 615 -21.60 30.68 40.41
N VAL A 616 -21.12 31.90 40.16
CA VAL A 616 -19.74 32.17 39.72
C VAL A 616 -18.72 31.72 40.78
N VAL A 617 -18.96 32.00 42.06
CA VAL A 617 -18.08 31.58 43.17
C VAL A 617 -18.10 30.06 43.38
N ARG A 618 -19.24 29.40 43.14
CA ARG A 618 -19.37 27.93 43.23
C ARG A 618 -18.88 27.19 41.97
N GLY A 619 -18.41 27.91 40.95
CA GLY A 619 -17.91 27.33 39.71
C GLY A 619 -18.97 26.64 38.85
N LYS A 620 -20.26 27.02 38.99
CA LYS A 620 -21.38 26.50 38.20
C LYS A 620 -21.78 27.42 37.06
#